data_AF-A0A836RFJ2-F1
#
_entry.id   AF-A0A836RFJ2-F1
#
_cell.length_a   1.000
_cell.length_b   1.000
_cell.length_c   1.000
_cell.angle_alpha   90.00
_cell.angle_beta   90.00
_cell.angle_gamma   90.00
#
_symmetry.space_group_name_H-M   'P 1'
#
loop_
_entity.id
_entity.type
_entity.pdbx_description
1 polymer ?
#
loop_
_entity_poly.entity_id
_entity_poly.type
_entity_poly.pdbx_seq_one_letter_code
_entity_poly.pdbx_strand_id
1 'polypeptide(L)'
;QPTGTDTADSPAAIKPRRRNRRSDKPRRKRRFPYRKVEDLEEEIAEKERLLEQLQTQLADPDVNRDAERIQQTTRAYEQVRSDLDRLYDHWEEALELN
;
A
#
# COMPACT_ATOMS: atom_id res chain seq x y z
N GLN A 1 39.81 -15.91 73.04
CA GLN A 1 39.20 -15.76 71.71
C GLN A 1 38.24 -14.58 71.76
N PRO A 2 38.64 -13.38 71.32
CA PRO A 2 37.68 -12.41 70.82
C PRO A 2 38.12 -11.86 69.46
N THR A 3 37.20 -11.88 68.48
CA THR A 3 37.07 -11.01 67.28
C THR A 3 36.28 -11.83 66.26
N GLY A 4 35.20 -11.40 65.64
CA GLY A 4 34.37 -10.21 65.70
C GLY A 4 33.27 -10.47 64.67
N THR A 5 32.01 -10.39 65.07
CA THR A 5 30.88 -10.44 64.14
C THR A 5 30.60 -9.02 63.68
N ASP A 6 31.07 -8.67 62.48
CA ASP A 6 30.63 -7.49 61.78
C ASP A 6 29.55 -7.89 60.76
N THR A 7 28.34 -7.44 61.07
CA THR A 7 27.19 -7.39 60.18
C THR A 7 27.39 -6.22 59.23
N ALA A 8 27.52 -6.48 57.93
CA ALA A 8 27.36 -5.46 56.90
C ALA A 8 26.43 -5.98 55.80
N ASP A 9 25.13 -5.84 56.07
CA ASP A 9 24.10 -5.69 55.05
C ASP A 9 24.35 -4.36 54.32
N SER A 10 24.54 -4.41 53.00
CA SER A 10 24.26 -3.25 52.15
C SER A 10 24.08 -3.63 50.68
N PRO A 11 23.20 -2.91 49.97
CA PRO A 11 22.38 -3.48 48.92
C PRO A 11 22.76 -2.95 47.53
N ALA A 12 22.11 -3.54 46.53
CA ALA A 12 21.78 -2.91 45.26
C ALA A 12 22.96 -2.50 44.34
N ALA A 13 23.27 -3.39 43.40
CA ALA A 13 23.73 -2.99 42.07
C ALA A 13 22.75 -3.53 41.01
N ILE A 14 21.50 -3.05 41.03
CA ILE A 14 20.60 -3.17 39.89
C ILE A 14 21.17 -2.27 38.79
N LYS A 15 22.04 -2.81 37.95
CA LYS A 15 22.45 -2.14 36.71
C LYS A 15 21.18 -1.89 35.89
N PRO A 16 20.81 -0.64 35.56
CA PRO A 16 19.67 -0.43 34.69
C PRO A 16 20.05 -0.97 33.31
N ARG A 17 19.46 -2.12 32.92
CA ARG A 17 19.43 -2.54 31.51
C ARG A 17 18.86 -1.34 30.76
N ARG A 18 19.71 -0.64 30.00
CA ARG A 18 19.28 0.39 29.05
C ARG A 18 18.25 -0.28 28.16
N ARG A 19 16.98 -0.04 28.46
CA ARG A 19 15.87 -0.48 27.65
C ARG A 19 16.02 0.32 26.37
N ASN A 20 16.51 -0.35 25.33
CA ASN A 20 16.57 0.18 23.98
C ASN A 20 15.11 0.49 23.59
N ARG A 21 14.64 1.70 23.90
CA ARG A 21 13.41 2.25 23.35
C ARG A 21 13.73 2.54 21.89
N ARG A 22 13.77 1.47 21.08
CA ARG A 22 13.53 1.61 19.65
C ARG A 22 12.16 2.25 19.59
N SER A 23 12.13 3.48 19.11
CA SER A 23 10.93 4.25 18.86
C SER A 23 10.04 3.41 17.97
N ASP A 24 9.08 2.72 18.58
CA ASP A 24 8.09 1.90 17.89
C ASP A 24 7.09 2.87 17.26
N LYS A 25 7.55 3.59 16.23
CA LYS A 25 6.63 4.29 15.34
C LYS A 25 5.78 3.19 14.72
N PRO A 26 4.45 3.21 14.88
CA PRO A 26 3.60 2.19 14.32
C PRO A 26 3.85 2.17 12.80
N ARG A 27 4.44 1.08 12.31
CA ARG A 27 4.61 0.89 10.87
C ARG A 27 3.21 0.86 10.28
N ARG A 28 2.91 1.80 9.37
CA ARG A 28 1.62 1.90 8.70
C ARG A 28 1.33 0.52 8.07
N LYS A 29 0.18 -0.07 8.40
CA LYS A 29 -0.20 -1.37 7.84
C LYS A 29 -0.53 -1.15 6.37
N ARG A 30 0.06 -1.96 5.48
CA ARG A 30 -0.22 -1.91 4.04
C ARG A 30 -1.70 -2.25 3.79
N ARG A 31 -2.41 -1.41 3.06
CA ARG A 31 -3.75 -1.67 2.53
C ARG A 31 -3.69 -2.65 1.36
N PHE A 32 -2.61 -2.59 0.58
CA PHE A 32 -2.38 -3.43 -0.58
C PHE A 32 -1.22 -4.41 -0.39
N PRO A 33 -1.24 -5.56 -1.10
CA PRO A 33 -0.08 -6.45 -1.18
C PRO A 33 1.15 -5.73 -1.71
N TYR A 34 2.35 -6.17 -1.33
CA TYR A 34 3.56 -5.65 -1.95
C TYR A 34 3.57 -5.98 -3.46
N ARG A 35 3.78 -4.94 -4.26
CA ARG A 35 4.08 -5.00 -5.70
C ARG A 35 5.21 -4.02 -5.98
N LYS A 36 5.98 -4.25 -7.04
CA LYS A 36 6.97 -3.27 -7.50
C LYS A 36 6.25 -2.07 -8.09
N VAL A 37 6.87 -0.90 -7.97
CA VAL A 37 6.32 0.35 -8.48
C VAL A 37 6.27 0.28 -10.00
N GLU A 38 7.31 -0.27 -10.62
CA GLU A 38 7.42 -0.44 -12.07
C GLU A 38 6.31 -1.35 -12.62
N ASP A 39 6.02 -2.47 -11.95
CA ASP A 39 4.93 -3.38 -12.36
C ASP A 39 3.55 -2.70 -12.26
N LEU A 40 3.38 -1.75 -11.32
CA LEU A 40 2.13 -0.98 -11.18
C LEU A 40 2.03 0.09 -12.26
N GLU A 41 3.12 0.79 -12.57
CA GLU A 41 3.16 1.79 -13.64
C GLU A 41 2.90 1.17 -15.02
N GLU A 42 3.45 -0.01 -15.30
CA GLU A 42 3.18 -0.74 -16.53
C GLU A 42 1.69 -1.09 -16.67
N GLU A 43 1.07 -1.62 -15.60
CA GLU A 43 -0.35 -1.96 -15.61
C GLU A 43 -1.24 -0.72 -15.71
N ILE A 44 -0.89 0.38 -15.02
CA ILE A 44 -1.58 1.67 -15.15
C ILE A 44 -1.53 2.13 -16.60
N ALA A 45 -0.35 2.14 -17.23
CA ALA A 45 -0.20 2.58 -18.61
C ALA A 45 -0.98 1.69 -19.61
N GLU A 46 -1.10 0.39 -19.35
CA GLU A 46 -1.95 -0.51 -20.13
C GLU A 46 -3.43 -0.16 -19.99
N LYS A 47 -3.89 0.07 -18.76
CA LYS A 47 -5.28 0.41 -18.45
C LYS A 47 -5.66 1.79 -18.97
N GLU A 48 -4.77 2.78 -18.91
CA GLU A 48 -4.93 4.10 -19.51
C GLU A 48 -5.14 4.00 -21.03
N ARG A 49 -4.28 3.23 -21.73
CA ARG A 49 -4.43 3.00 -23.18
C ARG A 49 -5.77 2.35 -23.50
N LEU A 50 -6.19 1.36 -22.71
CA LEU A 50 -7.49 0.70 -22.89
C LEU A 50 -8.65 1.68 -22.65
N LEU A 51 -8.55 2.54 -21.63
CA LEU A 51 -9.55 3.55 -21.33
C LEU A 51 -9.73 4.52 -22.51
N GLU A 52 -8.64 5.02 -23.09
CA GLU A 52 -8.65 5.89 -24.27
C GLU A 52 -9.28 5.20 -25.50
N GLN A 53 -8.97 3.92 -25.72
CA GLN A 53 -9.57 3.13 -26.79
C GLN A 53 -11.09 2.99 -26.61
N LEU A 54 -11.54 2.70 -25.38
CA LEU A 54 -12.96 2.59 -25.06
C LEU A 54 -13.69 3.94 -25.19
N GLN A 55 -13.06 5.05 -24.80
CA GLN A 55 -13.60 6.40 -25.03
C GLN A 55 -13.76 6.68 -26.52
N THR A 56 -12.76 6.30 -27.33
CA THR A 56 -12.83 6.45 -28.79
C THR A 56 -13.98 5.63 -29.37
N GLN A 57 -14.18 4.39 -28.90
CA GLN A 57 -15.31 3.55 -29.32
C GLN A 57 -16.66 4.13 -28.89
N LEU A 58 -16.77 4.71 -27.70
CA LEU A 58 -18.00 5.38 -27.24
C LEU A 58 -18.33 6.64 -28.06
N ALA A 59 -17.31 7.29 -28.61
CA ALA A 59 -17.48 8.41 -29.54
C ALA A 59 -17.85 7.96 -30.97
N ASP A 60 -17.73 6.66 -31.29
CA ASP A 60 -18.04 6.12 -32.61
C ASP A 60 -19.57 6.02 -32.83
N PRO A 61 -20.13 6.69 -33.86
CA PRO A 61 -21.56 6.59 -34.16
C PRO A 61 -22.02 5.16 -34.49
N ASP A 62 -21.15 4.29 -34.99
CA ASP A 62 -21.53 2.90 -35.32
C ASP A 62 -21.65 2.04 -34.06
N VAL A 63 -20.88 2.33 -33.00
CA VAL A 63 -21.07 1.73 -31.67
C VAL A 63 -22.36 2.25 -31.04
N ASN A 64 -22.65 3.55 -31.18
CA ASN A 64 -23.84 4.17 -30.59
C ASN A 64 -25.17 3.72 -31.23
N ARG A 65 -25.12 3.19 -32.46
CA ARG A 65 -26.29 2.60 -33.15
C ARG A 65 -26.61 1.18 -32.70
N ASP A 66 -25.66 0.50 -32.06
CA ASP A 66 -25.81 -0.85 -31.55
C ASP A 66 -25.94 -0.80 -30.02
N ALA A 67 -27.18 -1.01 -29.55
CA ALA A 67 -27.52 -0.94 -28.14
C ALA A 67 -26.77 -1.95 -27.26
N GLU A 68 -26.36 -3.09 -27.82
CA GLU A 68 -25.57 -4.07 -27.09
C GLU A 68 -24.11 -3.62 -26.99
N ARG A 69 -23.54 -3.15 -28.10
CA ARG A 69 -22.15 -2.64 -28.11
C ARG A 69 -21.96 -1.44 -27.21
N ILE A 70 -22.83 -0.44 -27.26
CA ILE A 70 -22.70 0.74 -26.39
C ILE A 70 -22.75 0.34 -24.90
N GLN A 71 -23.60 -0.62 -24.52
CA GLN A 71 -23.67 -1.11 -23.15
C GLN A 71 -22.40 -1.87 -22.74
N GLN A 72 -21.88 -2.74 -23.62
CA GLN A 72 -20.65 -3.48 -23.38
C GLN A 72 -19.44 -2.53 -23.25
N THR A 73 -19.29 -1.58 -24.17
CA THR A 73 -18.20 -0.60 -24.16
C THR A 73 -18.30 0.33 -22.95
N THR A 74 -19.51 0.78 -22.58
CA THR A 74 -19.71 1.61 -21.37
C THR A 74 -19.34 0.84 -20.11
N ARG A 75 -19.78 -0.41 -19.97
CA ARG A 75 -19.45 -1.25 -18.82
C ARG A 75 -17.95 -1.51 -18.72
N ALA A 76 -17.29 -1.80 -19.85
CA ALA A 76 -15.85 -1.97 -19.89
C ALA A 76 -15.13 -0.67 -19.49
N TYR A 77 -15.60 0.48 -19.97
CA TYR A 77 -15.05 1.79 -19.63
C TYR A 77 -15.12 2.08 -18.13
N GLU A 78 -16.28 1.86 -17.52
CA GLU A 78 -16.46 2.05 -16.07
C GLU A 78 -15.58 1.09 -15.25
N GLN A 79 -15.45 -0.16 -15.68
CA GLN A 79 -14.58 -1.13 -15.01
C GLN A 79 -13.12 -0.70 -15.07
N VAL A 80 -12.62 -0.32 -16.26
CA VAL A 80 -11.23 0.12 -16.42
C VAL A 80 -10.94 1.38 -15.61
N ARG A 81 -11.89 2.32 -15.55
CA ARG A 81 -11.77 3.51 -14.70
C ARG A 81 -11.67 3.14 -13.22
N SER A 82 -12.53 2.24 -12.73
CA SER A 82 -12.46 1.77 -11.34
C SER A 82 -11.18 1.01 -11.03
N ASP A 83 -10.67 0.23 -12.00
CA ASP A 83 -9.40 -0.48 -11.86
C ASP A 83 -8.24 0.52 -11.75
N LEU A 84 -8.23 1.57 -12.59
CA LEU A 84 -7.23 2.64 -12.57
C LEU A 84 -7.22 3.36 -11.22
N ASP A 85 -8.38 3.77 -10.70
CA ASP A 85 -8.47 4.42 -9.39
C ASP A 85 -7.82 3.57 -8.30
N ARG A 86 -8.08 2.24 -8.31
CA ARG A 86 -7.47 1.30 -7.37
C ARG A 86 -5.97 1.11 -7.59
N LEU A 87 -5.50 1.12 -8.84
CA LEU A 87 -4.08 0.98 -9.18
C LEU A 87 -3.28 2.20 -8.76
N TYR A 88 -3.80 3.42 -8.96
CA TYR A 88 -3.16 4.63 -8.45
C TYR A 88 -3.09 4.63 -6.92
N ASP A 89 -4.18 4.26 -6.25
CA ASP A 89 -4.23 4.06 -4.81
C ASP A 89 -3.14 3.07 -4.31
N HIS A 90 -2.88 2.00 -5.08
CA HIS A 90 -1.84 1.01 -4.77
C HIS A 90 -0.45 1.58 -5.05
N TRP A 91 -0.25 2.25 -6.18
CA TRP A 91 1.01 2.89 -6.54
C TRP A 91 1.43 3.96 -5.53
N GLU A 92 0.51 4.81 -5.09
CA GLU A 92 0.76 5.80 -4.04
C GLU A 92 1.22 5.14 -2.73
N GLU A 93 0.54 4.08 -2.27
CA GLU A 93 0.98 3.35 -1.08
C GLU A 93 2.33 2.66 -1.28
N ALA A 94 2.59 2.12 -2.49
CA ALA A 94 3.86 1.49 -2.81
C ALA A 94 5.01 2.51 -2.75
N LEU A 95 4.80 3.74 -3.22
CA LEU A 95 5.76 4.84 -3.11
C LEU A 95 5.98 5.31 -1.67
N GLU A 96 4.92 5.35 -0.84
CA GLU A 96 5.05 5.74 0.58
C GLU A 96 5.84 4.71 1.42
N LEU A 97 5.84 3.44 1.02
CA LEU A 97 6.34 2.32 1.83
C LEU A 97 7.57 1.58 1.24
N ASN A 98 8.06 2.00 0.07
CA ASN A 98 9.37 1.60 -0.48
C ASN A 98 10.49 2.49 0.08
#